data_AF-A0A6M0IRX5-F1
#
_entry.id   AF-A0A6M0IRX5-F1
#
_cell.length_a   1.000
_cell.length_b   1.000
_cell.length_c   1.000
_cell.angle_alpha   90.00
_cell.angle_beta   90.00
_cell.angle_gamma   90.00
#
_symmetry.space_group_name_H-M   'P 1'
#
loop_
_entity.id
_entity.type
_entity.pdbx_description
1 polymer ?
#
loop_
_entity_poly.entity_id
_entity_poly.type
_entity_poly.pdbx_seq_one_letter_code
_entity_poly.pdbx_strand_id
1 'polypeptide(L)'
;MKLSKKIRQFLIEPLQAQFQQQIQQVQDQLSQAKADNAATKLVMGAALAKLVKQATSIQEAEFKVFSQFGDDGIIQYLINHVKPRVDTFVEFGVEDYEEANTRFLMMNNNWKGLIIDGSPTFINYIKTRTFFWRYSLKAVASFITAENINQLLIDNGIVGPIGLLSIDIDGNDYWVWKAITAVEADIVVIEYNSLFGSERALTAPYRPDFRREKAHYSYLYFGASLPALCDLAIEKGYAFVGCNQAGNNAYFVKKEKLNGLPALSVEEGYVYSRFRENRNQEGVMCFLDGAERSALIEGLPVINTRTNREEYL
;
A
#
# COMPACT_ATOMS: atom_id res chain seq x y z
N MET A 1 25.05 7.24 55.58
CA MET A 1 25.54 7.79 54.29
C MET A 1 26.62 6.96 53.58
N LYS A 2 27.65 6.41 54.26
CA LYS A 2 28.72 5.65 53.59
C LYS A 2 28.32 4.25 53.08
N LEU A 3 27.42 3.54 53.77
CA LEU A 3 27.03 2.17 53.41
C LEU A 3 26.15 2.12 52.15
N SER A 4 25.15 3.02 52.02
CA SER A 4 24.30 3.05 50.81
C SER A 4 25.07 3.47 49.55
N LYS A 5 26.06 4.37 49.69
CA LYS A 5 26.95 4.76 48.58
C LYS A 5 27.83 3.58 48.15
N LYS A 6 28.33 2.78 49.10
CA LYS A 6 29.06 1.54 48.80
C LYS A 6 28.18 0.48 48.14
N ILE A 7 26.96 0.24 48.64
CA ILE A 7 26.02 -0.73 48.03
C ILE A 7 25.68 -0.31 46.59
N ARG A 8 25.42 0.98 46.37
CA ARG A 8 25.15 1.50 45.03
C ARG A 8 26.33 1.28 44.07
N GLN A 9 27.54 1.63 44.50
CA GLN A 9 28.74 1.59 43.67
C GLN A 9 29.27 0.16 43.43
N PHE A 10 29.15 -0.74 44.41
CA PHE A 10 29.72 -2.10 44.31
C PHE A 10 28.72 -3.18 43.89
N LEU A 11 27.41 -2.91 43.94
CA LEU A 11 26.38 -3.90 43.59
C LEU A 11 25.39 -3.38 42.55
N ILE A 12 24.77 -2.22 42.77
CA ILE A 12 23.68 -1.73 41.90
C ILE A 12 24.21 -1.26 40.54
N GLU A 13 25.25 -0.42 40.52
CA GLU A 13 25.81 0.12 39.28
C GLU A 13 26.39 -0.97 38.36
N PRO A 14 27.19 -1.95 38.86
CA PRO A 14 27.65 -3.07 38.04
C PRO A 14 26.50 -3.95 37.51
N LEU A 15 25.49 -4.22 38.33
CA LEU A 15 24.33 -5.01 37.91
C LEU A 15 23.50 -4.27 36.85
N GLN A 16 23.30 -2.96 37.01
CA GLN A 16 22.64 -2.11 36.01
C GLN A 16 23.43 -2.07 34.71
N ALA A 17 24.76 -1.93 34.76
CA ALA A 17 25.61 -1.96 33.59
C ALA A 17 25.56 -3.33 32.88
N GLN A 18 25.59 -4.43 33.64
CA GLN A 18 25.46 -5.78 33.11
C GLN A 18 24.09 -5.99 32.45
N PHE A 19 23.01 -5.51 33.08
CA PHE A 19 21.67 -5.60 32.52
C PHE A 19 21.52 -4.76 31.25
N GLN A 20 22.06 -3.54 31.22
CA GLN A 20 22.09 -2.70 30.02
C GLN A 20 22.89 -3.36 28.89
N GLN A 21 24.03 -3.97 29.21
CA GLN A 21 24.84 -4.69 28.23
C GLN A 21 24.09 -5.90 27.66
N GLN A 22 23.38 -6.66 28.50
CA GLN A 22 22.54 -7.77 28.05
C GLN A 22 21.40 -7.28 27.15
N ILE A 23 20.73 -6.18 27.51
CA ILE A 23 19.70 -5.56 26.66
C ILE A 23 20.28 -5.17 25.30
N GLN A 24 21.45 -4.51 25.29
CA GLN A 24 22.10 -4.10 24.04
C GLN A 24 22.46 -5.31 23.18
N GLN A 25 23.02 -6.37 23.76
CA GLN A 25 23.34 -7.60 23.04
C GLN A 25 22.10 -8.23 22.40
N VAL A 26 20.98 -8.28 23.12
CA VAL A 26 19.71 -8.81 22.58
C VAL A 26 19.19 -7.92 21.46
N GLN A 27 19.29 -6.60 21.59
CA GLN A 27 18.89 -5.65 20.55
C GLN A 27 19.73 -5.79 19.28
N ASP A 28 21.03 -5.98 19.43
CA ASP A 28 21.97 -6.18 18.31
C ASP A 28 21.66 -7.51 17.59
N GLN A 29 21.47 -8.59 18.36
CA GLN A 29 21.09 -9.90 17.81
C GLN A 29 19.74 -9.84 17.08
N LEU A 30 18.74 -9.15 17.63
CA LEU A 30 17.46 -8.96 16.98
C LEU A 30 17.59 -8.16 15.67
N SER A 31 18.42 -7.12 15.67
CA SER A 31 18.69 -6.31 14.49
C SER A 31 19.37 -7.13 13.39
N GLN A 32 20.35 -7.96 13.76
CA GLN A 32 21.00 -8.88 12.82
C GLN A 32 20.02 -9.92 12.27
N ALA A 33 19.23 -10.56 13.13
CA ALA A 33 18.24 -11.54 12.71
C ALA A 33 17.19 -10.96 11.74
N LYS A 34 16.76 -9.71 11.99
CA LYS A 34 15.87 -8.98 11.05
C LYS A 34 16.56 -8.74 9.70
N ALA A 35 17.83 -8.36 9.70
CA ALA A 35 18.59 -8.15 8.47
C ALA A 35 18.77 -9.46 7.67
N ASP A 36 19.10 -10.56 8.35
CA ASP A 36 19.26 -11.87 7.73
C ASP A 36 17.92 -12.40 7.19
N ASN A 37 16.82 -12.15 7.90
CA ASN A 37 15.47 -12.47 7.43
C ASN A 37 15.12 -11.69 6.16
N ALA A 38 15.38 -10.38 6.12
CA ALA A 38 15.15 -9.55 4.94
C ALA A 38 16.01 -10.01 3.74
N ALA A 39 17.27 -10.36 3.97
CA ALA A 39 18.15 -10.91 2.93
C ALA A 39 17.64 -12.25 2.39
N THR A 40 17.20 -13.15 3.27
CA THR A 40 16.62 -14.45 2.90
C THR A 40 15.34 -14.27 2.08
N LYS A 41 14.43 -13.41 2.54
CA LYS A 41 13.21 -13.03 1.82
C LYS A 41 13.52 -12.52 0.41
N LEU A 42 14.53 -11.65 0.27
CA LEU A 42 14.95 -11.14 -1.04
C LEU A 42 15.45 -12.24 -1.98
N VAL A 43 16.28 -13.16 -1.50
CA VAL A 43 16.79 -14.26 -2.33
C VAL A 43 15.65 -15.17 -2.78
N MET A 44 14.74 -15.52 -1.88
CA MET A 44 13.55 -16.31 -2.20
C MET A 44 12.63 -15.58 -3.19
N GLY A 45 12.35 -14.30 -2.93
CA GLY A 45 11.57 -13.44 -3.81
C GLY A 45 12.18 -13.33 -5.21
N ALA A 46 13.50 -13.16 -5.31
CA ALA A 46 14.20 -13.10 -6.59
C ALA A 46 14.10 -14.42 -7.37
N ALA A 47 14.05 -15.56 -6.68
CA ALA A 47 13.80 -16.86 -7.30
C ALA A 47 12.33 -16.97 -7.78
N LEU A 48 11.36 -16.61 -6.94
CA LEU A 48 9.94 -16.62 -7.29
C LEU A 48 9.62 -15.66 -8.46
N ALA A 49 10.24 -14.48 -8.50
CA ALA A 49 10.12 -13.52 -9.60
C ALA A 49 10.54 -14.10 -10.96
N LYS A 50 11.46 -15.08 -10.98
CA LYS A 50 11.82 -15.80 -12.20
C LYS A 50 10.75 -16.81 -12.61
N LEU A 51 10.11 -17.47 -11.64
CA LEU A 51 9.06 -18.46 -11.86
C LEU A 51 7.75 -17.82 -12.33
N VAL A 52 7.41 -16.64 -11.80
CA VAL A 52 6.20 -15.88 -12.16
C VAL A 52 6.11 -15.55 -13.66
N LYS A 53 7.22 -15.60 -14.40
CA LYS A 53 7.21 -15.47 -15.87
C LYS A 53 6.38 -16.54 -16.58
N GLN A 54 6.10 -17.66 -15.92
CA GLN A 54 5.30 -18.76 -16.44
C GLN A 54 3.83 -18.68 -15.99
N ALA A 55 3.49 -17.76 -15.08
CA ALA A 55 2.12 -17.59 -14.62
C ALA A 55 1.23 -17.14 -15.79
N THR A 56 -0.02 -17.55 -15.75
CA THR A 56 -1.03 -17.26 -16.78
C THR A 56 -2.03 -16.20 -16.34
N SER A 57 -2.05 -15.86 -15.05
CA SER A 57 -2.89 -14.83 -14.45
C SER A 57 -2.16 -14.09 -13.33
N ILE A 58 -2.71 -12.95 -12.90
CA ILE A 58 -2.17 -12.23 -11.75
C ILE A 58 -2.29 -13.06 -10.46
N GLN A 59 -3.37 -13.84 -10.28
CA GLN A 59 -3.58 -14.63 -9.06
C GLN A 59 -2.57 -15.78 -8.95
N GLU A 60 -2.20 -16.42 -10.06
CA GLU A 60 -1.15 -17.45 -10.08
C GLU A 60 0.24 -16.85 -9.81
N ALA A 61 0.43 -15.57 -10.14
CA ALA A 61 1.68 -14.87 -9.91
C ALA A 61 1.91 -14.43 -8.46
N GLU A 62 0.91 -14.51 -7.58
CA GLU A 62 1.00 -13.96 -6.23
C GLU A 62 2.10 -14.60 -5.38
N PHE A 63 2.93 -13.75 -4.79
CA PHE A 63 3.81 -14.10 -3.68
C PHE A 63 4.09 -12.85 -2.84
N LYS A 64 4.48 -13.06 -1.57
CA LYS A 64 4.81 -12.01 -0.62
C LYS A 64 6.29 -12.03 -0.26
N VAL A 65 6.93 -10.88 -0.32
CA VAL A 65 8.26 -10.59 0.25
C VAL A 65 8.11 -9.47 1.28
N PHE A 66 7.59 -8.33 0.83
CA PHE A 66 7.33 -7.11 1.59
C PHE A 66 5.92 -6.54 1.38
N SER A 67 5.15 -6.91 0.37
CA SER A 67 3.74 -6.47 0.26
C SER A 67 2.89 -6.96 1.42
N GLN A 68 1.74 -6.32 1.69
CA GLN A 68 0.81 -6.79 2.72
C GLN A 68 0.26 -8.18 2.37
N PHE A 69 -0.09 -8.40 1.09
CA PHE A 69 -0.53 -9.68 0.53
C PHE A 69 0.40 -10.13 -0.60
N GLY A 70 -0.13 -10.64 -1.72
CA GLY A 70 0.61 -11.22 -2.83
C GLY A 70 1.12 -10.25 -3.90
N ASP A 71 1.02 -8.94 -3.64
CA ASP A 71 1.24 -7.87 -4.62
C ASP A 71 2.66 -7.85 -5.21
N ASP A 72 3.69 -8.25 -4.45
CA ASP A 72 5.06 -8.34 -4.98
C ASP A 72 5.13 -9.23 -6.22
N GLY A 73 4.44 -10.37 -6.17
CA GLY A 73 4.39 -11.31 -7.29
C GLY A 73 3.59 -10.80 -8.47
N ILE A 74 2.43 -10.18 -8.22
CA ILE A 74 1.62 -9.54 -9.27
C ILE A 74 2.42 -8.44 -9.96
N ILE A 75 3.13 -7.61 -9.21
CA ILE A 75 3.94 -6.53 -9.78
C ILE A 75 5.07 -7.12 -10.64
N GLN A 76 5.76 -8.18 -10.19
CA GLN A 76 6.76 -8.85 -11.03
C GLN A 76 6.17 -9.44 -12.31
N TYR A 77 4.96 -9.99 -12.24
CA TYR A 77 4.24 -10.48 -13.41
C TYR A 77 3.93 -9.35 -14.40
N LEU A 78 3.39 -8.24 -13.91
CA LEU A 78 3.01 -7.09 -14.73
C LEU A 78 4.22 -6.44 -15.38
N ILE A 79 5.30 -6.12 -14.65
CA ILE A 79 6.48 -5.49 -15.27
C ILE A 79 7.12 -6.39 -16.35
N ASN A 80 6.97 -7.71 -16.24
CA ASN A 80 7.47 -8.65 -17.24
C ASN A 80 6.65 -8.62 -18.54
N HIS A 81 5.35 -8.37 -18.48
CA HIS A 81 4.49 -8.25 -19.67
C HIS A 81 4.49 -6.81 -20.22
N VAL A 82 4.24 -5.84 -19.36
CA VAL A 82 4.03 -4.43 -19.70
C VAL A 82 5.30 -3.75 -20.22
N LYS A 83 6.47 -4.22 -19.77
CA LYS A 83 7.78 -3.61 -20.04
C LYS A 83 7.73 -2.07 -19.83
N PRO A 84 7.64 -1.61 -18.58
CA PRO A 84 7.50 -0.19 -18.26
C PRO A 84 8.56 0.68 -18.95
N ARG A 85 8.17 1.89 -19.38
CA ARG A 85 9.00 2.87 -20.11
C ARG A 85 10.18 3.32 -19.27
N VAL A 86 9.98 3.40 -17.96
CA VAL A 86 10.97 3.86 -16.99
C VAL A 86 10.88 3.05 -15.70
N ASP A 87 12.02 2.88 -15.04
CA ASP A 87 12.14 2.20 -13.74
C ASP A 87 11.93 3.19 -12.59
N THR A 88 10.76 3.84 -12.57
CA THR A 88 10.36 4.80 -11.52
C THR A 88 8.99 4.45 -11.00
N PHE A 89 8.86 4.33 -9.68
CA PHE A 89 7.59 4.14 -9.01
C PHE A 89 7.22 5.32 -8.11
N VAL A 90 5.92 5.44 -7.84
CA VAL A 90 5.38 6.29 -6.79
C VAL A 90 4.42 5.44 -5.95
N GLU A 91 4.51 5.52 -4.63
CA GLU A 91 3.57 4.88 -3.70
C GLU A 91 3.08 5.86 -2.64
N PHE A 92 1.78 5.85 -2.38
CA PHE A 92 1.11 6.67 -1.37
C PHE A 92 0.65 5.79 -0.20
N GLY A 93 0.61 6.37 1.01
CA GLY A 93 0.18 5.72 2.26
C GLY A 93 1.05 4.53 2.65
N VAL A 94 2.35 4.73 2.65
CA VAL A 94 3.34 3.65 2.88
C VAL A 94 3.51 3.25 4.34
N GLU A 95 2.89 3.96 5.29
CA GLU A 95 3.18 3.84 6.71
C GLU A 95 4.71 3.80 6.96
N ASP A 96 5.20 2.81 7.71
CA ASP A 96 6.62 2.61 8.01
C ASP A 96 7.43 1.91 6.89
N TYR A 97 6.77 1.60 5.77
CA TYR A 97 7.30 0.91 4.58
C TYR A 97 7.89 -0.47 4.89
N GLU A 98 7.54 -1.08 6.04
CA GLU A 98 7.87 -2.49 6.28
C GLU A 98 6.99 -3.41 5.44
N GLU A 99 5.70 -3.07 5.34
CA GLU A 99 4.75 -3.63 4.38
C GLU A 99 4.47 -2.63 3.25
N ALA A 100 4.84 -2.95 2.01
CA ALA A 100 4.67 -2.03 0.87
C ALA A 100 4.72 -2.74 -0.48
N ASN A 101 3.96 -2.23 -1.45
CA ASN A 101 3.88 -2.81 -2.79
C ASN A 101 5.16 -2.59 -3.60
N THR A 102 5.91 -1.52 -3.32
CA THR A 102 7.07 -1.15 -4.14
C THR A 102 8.43 -1.46 -3.50
N ARG A 103 8.47 -1.95 -2.25
CA ARG A 103 9.73 -2.25 -1.57
C ARG A 103 10.48 -3.40 -2.24
N PHE A 104 9.80 -4.48 -2.60
CA PHE A 104 10.45 -5.58 -3.32
C PHE A 104 10.92 -5.13 -4.70
N LEU A 105 10.08 -4.38 -5.44
CA LEU A 105 10.42 -3.82 -6.75
C LEU A 105 11.70 -2.95 -6.69
N MET A 106 11.79 -2.06 -5.70
CA MET A 106 12.98 -1.26 -5.45
C MET A 106 14.22 -2.13 -5.20
N MET A 107 14.12 -3.09 -4.30
CA MET A 107 15.29 -3.86 -3.84
C MET A 107 15.74 -4.93 -4.85
N ASN A 108 14.79 -5.56 -5.55
CA ASN A 108 15.05 -6.64 -6.50
C ASN A 108 15.37 -6.12 -7.90
N ASN A 109 14.67 -5.07 -8.36
CA ASN A 109 14.80 -4.54 -9.71
C ASN A 109 15.58 -3.22 -9.76
N ASN A 110 16.02 -2.69 -8.60
CA ASN A 110 16.76 -1.44 -8.48
C ASN A 110 16.01 -0.22 -9.05
N TRP A 111 14.69 -0.21 -8.92
CA TRP A 111 13.85 0.91 -9.33
C TRP A 111 14.03 2.12 -8.42
N LYS A 112 13.86 3.32 -9.00
CA LYS A 112 13.85 4.58 -8.26
C LYS A 112 12.44 4.87 -7.77
N GLY A 113 12.32 5.51 -6.60
CA GLY A 113 11.03 5.66 -5.94
C GLY A 113 10.79 7.01 -5.30
N LEU A 114 9.52 7.43 -5.29
CA LEU A 114 8.97 8.40 -4.35
C LEU A 114 7.90 7.71 -3.51
N ILE A 115 8.04 7.77 -2.18
CA ILE A 115 7.01 7.32 -1.25
C ILE A 115 6.50 8.50 -0.42
N ILE A 116 5.20 8.52 -0.17
CA ILE A 116 4.53 9.59 0.57
C ILE A 116 3.62 8.98 1.64
N ASP A 117 3.70 9.51 2.86
CA ASP A 117 2.81 9.13 3.95
C ASP A 117 2.39 10.37 4.77
N GLY A 118 1.20 10.34 5.37
CA GLY A 118 0.70 11.44 6.20
C GLY A 118 1.47 11.64 7.51
N SER A 119 2.21 10.63 7.98
CA SER A 119 2.90 10.59 9.27
C SER A 119 4.39 10.93 9.15
N PRO A 120 4.84 12.07 9.69
CA PRO A 120 6.27 12.37 9.81
C PRO A 120 7.03 11.32 10.62
N THR A 121 6.39 10.68 11.60
CA THR A 121 6.98 9.62 12.41
C THR A 121 7.39 8.43 11.56
N PHE A 122 6.51 7.98 10.67
CA PHE A 122 6.82 6.86 9.78
C PHE A 122 7.90 7.22 8.75
N ILE A 123 7.80 8.39 8.12
CA ILE A 123 8.83 8.87 7.19
C ILE A 123 10.20 9.00 7.85
N ASN A 124 10.26 9.49 9.09
CA ASN A 124 11.51 9.56 9.85
C ASN A 124 12.04 8.16 10.15
N TYR A 125 11.19 7.20 10.53
CA TYR A 125 11.58 5.80 10.71
C TYR A 125 12.19 5.22 9.43
N ILE A 126 11.55 5.41 8.27
CA ILE A 126 12.03 4.93 6.97
C ILE A 126 13.44 5.45 6.66
N LYS A 127 13.68 6.74 6.92
CA LYS A 127 14.99 7.38 6.67
C LYS A 127 16.14 6.78 7.52
N THR A 128 15.82 6.08 8.61
CA THR A 128 16.83 5.37 9.42
C THR A 128 17.17 3.98 8.88
N ARG A 129 16.40 3.45 7.92
CA ARG A 129 16.58 2.08 7.44
C ARG A 129 17.75 1.98 6.47
N THR A 130 18.42 0.83 6.45
CA THR A 130 19.60 0.60 5.61
C THR A 130 19.30 0.65 4.11
N PHE A 131 18.09 0.30 3.69
CA PHE A 131 17.71 0.42 2.28
C PHE A 131 17.62 1.88 1.82
N PHE A 132 17.35 2.83 2.71
CA PHE A 132 17.13 4.23 2.33
C PHE A 132 18.37 4.87 1.70
N TRP A 133 19.57 4.53 2.18
CA TRP A 133 20.82 4.99 1.58
C TRP A 133 21.33 4.11 0.43
N ARG A 134 20.87 2.85 0.36
CA ARG A 134 21.33 1.87 -0.65
C ARG A 134 20.60 1.99 -1.98
N TYR A 135 19.40 2.57 -1.98
CA TYR A 135 18.55 2.69 -3.17
C TYR A 135 18.15 4.14 -3.40
N SER A 136 17.79 4.46 -4.66
CA SER A 136 17.34 5.80 -5.04
C SER A 136 15.90 6.04 -4.60
N LEU A 137 15.69 6.33 -3.32
CA LEU A 137 14.38 6.50 -2.70
C LEU A 137 14.23 7.92 -2.12
N LYS A 138 13.13 8.60 -2.45
CA LYS A 138 12.66 9.81 -1.77
C LYS A 138 11.48 9.46 -0.87
N ALA A 139 11.45 10.02 0.33
CA ALA A 139 10.35 9.81 1.29
C ALA A 139 9.86 11.15 1.85
N VAL A 140 8.56 11.41 1.69
CA VAL A 140 7.92 12.70 1.98
C VAL A 140 6.78 12.50 2.98
N ALA A 141 6.76 13.34 4.02
CA ALA A 141 5.64 13.38 4.95
C ALA A 141 4.62 14.41 4.47
N SER A 142 3.46 13.97 3.98
CA SER A 142 2.38 14.85 3.56
C SER A 142 1.03 14.13 3.58
N PHE A 143 0.00 14.81 4.08
CA PHE A 143 -1.37 14.36 3.96
C PHE A 143 -1.86 14.67 2.54
N ILE A 144 -2.08 13.64 1.73
CA ILE A 144 -2.39 13.79 0.31
C ILE A 144 -3.85 14.21 0.12
N THR A 145 -4.06 15.20 -0.75
CA THR A 145 -5.38 15.65 -1.18
C THR A 145 -5.43 15.77 -2.69
N ALA A 146 -6.63 15.88 -3.27
CA ALA A 146 -6.79 16.08 -4.70
C ALA A 146 -6.14 17.40 -5.17
N GLU A 147 -6.10 18.41 -4.29
CA GLU A 147 -5.54 19.74 -4.61
C GLU A 147 -4.01 19.75 -4.57
N ASN A 148 -3.38 18.97 -3.71
CA ASN A 148 -1.92 19.06 -3.49
C ASN A 148 -1.09 18.01 -4.26
N ILE A 149 -1.71 16.91 -4.71
CA ILE A 149 -0.96 15.74 -5.18
C ILE A 149 -0.05 16.05 -6.38
N ASN A 150 -0.52 16.85 -7.34
CA ASN A 150 0.30 17.21 -8.48
C ASN A 150 1.52 18.04 -8.09
N GLN A 151 1.36 19.00 -7.17
CA GLN A 151 2.48 19.82 -6.71
C GLN A 151 3.48 18.99 -5.90
N LEU A 152 3.01 18.06 -5.06
CA LEU A 152 3.88 17.12 -4.33
C LEU A 152 4.75 16.29 -5.28
N LEU A 153 4.18 15.79 -6.38
CA LEU A 153 4.92 15.04 -7.40
C LEU A 153 5.97 15.94 -8.09
N ILE A 154 5.57 17.13 -8.53
CA ILE A 154 6.43 18.10 -9.24
C ILE A 154 7.60 18.54 -8.35
N ASP A 155 7.34 18.92 -7.10
CA ASP A 155 8.36 19.37 -6.13
C ASP A 155 9.40 18.29 -5.85
N ASN A 156 9.01 17.02 -5.98
CA ASN A 156 9.90 15.87 -5.83
C ASN A 156 10.52 15.41 -7.15
N GLY A 157 10.34 16.17 -8.23
CA GLY A 157 10.94 15.90 -9.55
C GLY A 157 10.34 14.69 -10.26
N ILE A 158 9.12 14.28 -9.89
CA ILE A 158 8.39 13.20 -10.55
C ILE A 158 7.37 13.85 -11.49
N VAL A 159 7.70 13.90 -12.78
CA VAL A 159 6.84 14.44 -13.85
C VAL A 159 6.93 13.58 -15.09
N GLY A 160 5.83 13.50 -15.85
CA GLY A 160 5.78 12.71 -17.08
C GLY A 160 5.67 11.20 -16.84
N PRO A 161 6.24 10.36 -17.73
CA PRO A 161 6.10 8.91 -17.62
C PRO A 161 6.70 8.34 -16.34
N ILE A 162 5.95 7.47 -15.66
CA ILE A 162 6.44 6.61 -14.58
C ILE A 162 6.10 5.15 -14.88
N GLY A 163 6.81 4.21 -14.27
CA GLY A 163 6.57 2.80 -14.49
C GLY A 163 5.39 2.26 -13.69
N LEU A 164 5.29 2.66 -12.42
CA LEU A 164 4.26 2.18 -11.51
C LEU A 164 3.76 3.28 -10.58
N LEU A 165 2.45 3.36 -10.39
CA LEU A 165 1.79 4.20 -9.39
C LEU A 165 0.95 3.31 -8.45
N SER A 166 1.25 3.31 -7.15
CA SER A 166 0.49 2.60 -6.13
C SER A 166 -0.23 3.60 -5.24
N ILE A 167 -1.55 3.49 -5.14
CA ILE A 167 -2.42 4.42 -4.41
C ILE A 167 -3.18 3.63 -3.34
N ASP A 168 -2.79 3.84 -2.10
CA ASP A 168 -3.45 3.26 -0.93
C ASP A 168 -3.37 4.30 0.18
N ILE A 169 -4.42 5.13 0.32
CA ILE A 169 -4.47 6.22 1.31
C ILE A 169 -5.69 6.11 2.21
N ASP A 170 -6.30 4.92 2.29
CA ASP A 170 -7.39 4.60 3.22
C ASP A 170 -8.60 5.56 3.12
N GLY A 171 -8.94 6.03 1.91
CA GLY A 171 -9.99 7.05 1.80
C GLY A 171 -10.21 7.65 0.41
N ASN A 172 -9.47 8.70 0.08
CA ASN A 172 -9.73 9.54 -1.10
C ASN A 172 -9.09 9.00 -2.39
N ASP A 173 -8.79 7.71 -2.47
CA ASP A 173 -8.01 7.03 -3.51
C ASP A 173 -8.52 7.38 -4.92
N TYR A 174 -9.83 7.24 -5.14
CA TYR A 174 -10.49 7.61 -6.40
C TYR A 174 -10.28 9.10 -6.76
N TRP A 175 -10.50 10.00 -5.79
CA TRP A 175 -10.41 11.45 -6.01
C TRP A 175 -8.99 11.91 -6.29
N VAL A 176 -8.02 11.35 -5.56
CA VAL A 176 -6.59 11.60 -5.77
C VAL A 176 -6.16 11.09 -7.14
N TRP A 177 -6.50 9.85 -7.51
CA TRP A 177 -6.15 9.31 -8.82
C TRP A 177 -6.78 10.13 -9.97
N LYS A 178 -8.04 10.55 -9.79
CA LYS A 178 -8.74 11.42 -10.73
C LYS A 178 -7.99 12.74 -10.93
N ALA A 179 -7.51 13.35 -9.85
CA ALA A 179 -6.82 14.64 -9.88
C ALA A 179 -5.39 14.58 -10.46
N ILE A 180 -4.72 13.43 -10.43
CA ILE A 180 -3.34 13.30 -10.93
C ILE A 180 -3.27 13.56 -12.45
N THR A 181 -2.45 14.55 -12.82
CA THR A 181 -2.08 14.94 -14.20
C THR A 181 -0.58 15.12 -14.38
N ALA A 182 0.20 15.28 -13.30
CA ALA A 182 1.65 15.50 -13.36
C ALA A 182 2.44 14.29 -13.89
N VAL A 183 1.88 13.08 -13.73
CA VAL A 183 2.52 11.83 -14.13
C VAL A 183 1.60 10.95 -14.96
N GLU A 184 2.21 10.08 -15.77
CA GLU A 184 1.53 9.06 -16.54
C GLU A 184 2.18 7.69 -16.26
N ALA A 185 1.50 6.84 -15.48
CA ALA A 185 2.01 5.52 -15.15
C ALA A 185 1.76 4.50 -16.27
N ASP A 186 2.62 3.49 -16.39
CA ASP A 186 2.33 2.32 -17.23
C ASP A 186 1.48 1.27 -16.51
N ILE A 187 1.66 1.18 -15.18
CA ILE A 187 0.94 0.31 -14.27
C ILE A 187 0.37 1.16 -13.13
N VAL A 188 -0.90 0.98 -12.81
CA VAL A 188 -1.52 1.57 -11.61
C VAL A 188 -2.01 0.42 -10.73
N VAL A 189 -1.64 0.47 -9.45
CA VAL A 189 -2.21 -0.32 -8.36
C VAL A 189 -3.02 0.66 -7.51
N ILE A 190 -4.26 0.34 -7.22
CA ILE A 190 -5.09 1.21 -6.38
C ILE A 190 -5.98 0.39 -5.46
N GLU A 191 -6.08 0.84 -4.21
CA GLU A 191 -6.96 0.25 -3.22
C GLU A 191 -8.42 0.42 -3.63
N TYR A 192 -9.21 -0.64 -3.48
CA TYR A 192 -10.65 -0.59 -3.62
C TYR A 192 -11.33 -1.23 -2.40
N ASN A 193 -12.50 -0.69 -2.06
CA ASN A 193 -13.31 -1.22 -1.00
C ASN A 193 -14.26 -2.29 -1.56
N SER A 194 -13.92 -3.56 -1.39
CA SER A 194 -14.76 -4.67 -1.83
C SER A 194 -16.14 -4.70 -1.15
N LEU A 195 -16.35 -3.99 -0.04
CA LEU A 195 -17.65 -3.96 0.63
C LEU A 195 -18.68 -3.11 -0.14
N PHE A 196 -18.24 -2.25 -1.07
CA PHE A 196 -19.14 -1.46 -1.92
C PHE A 196 -19.70 -2.28 -3.10
N GLY A 197 -19.24 -3.53 -3.28
CA GLY A 197 -19.73 -4.43 -4.30
C GLY A 197 -19.16 -4.19 -5.70
N SER A 198 -19.60 -5.04 -6.64
CA SER A 198 -19.19 -5.02 -8.06
C SER A 198 -20.24 -4.42 -9.00
N GLU A 199 -21.42 -4.04 -8.50
CA GLU A 199 -22.53 -3.59 -9.35
C GLU A 199 -22.57 -2.07 -9.56
N ARG A 200 -22.38 -1.31 -8.47
CA ARG A 200 -22.52 0.16 -8.46
C ARG A 200 -21.15 0.83 -8.47
N ALA A 201 -21.04 1.94 -9.22
CA ALA A 201 -19.83 2.74 -9.31
C ALA A 201 -19.79 3.83 -8.22
N LEU A 202 -19.50 3.41 -6.99
CA LEU A 202 -19.56 4.22 -5.77
C LEU A 202 -18.17 4.61 -5.27
N THR A 203 -18.10 5.76 -4.59
CA THR A 203 -16.95 6.19 -3.77
C THR A 203 -17.42 6.95 -2.54
N ALA A 204 -16.63 6.93 -1.46
CA ALA A 204 -16.85 7.81 -0.33
C ALA A 204 -16.83 9.29 -0.80
N PRO A 205 -17.70 10.18 -0.28
CA PRO A 205 -17.70 11.59 -0.63
C PRO A 205 -16.36 12.23 -0.29
N TYR A 206 -15.84 13.03 -1.23
CA TYR A 206 -14.56 13.69 -1.05
C TYR A 206 -14.58 14.63 0.16
N ARG A 207 -13.61 14.43 1.06
CA ARG A 207 -13.26 15.41 2.10
C ARG A 207 -11.74 15.50 2.18
N PRO A 208 -11.12 16.69 2.04
CA PRO A 208 -9.66 16.81 2.02
C PRO A 208 -9.00 16.42 3.36
N ASP A 209 -9.77 16.27 4.44
CA ASP A 209 -9.32 15.82 5.75
C ASP A 209 -9.88 14.42 6.13
N PHE A 210 -10.33 13.65 5.13
CA PHE A 210 -10.93 12.33 5.34
C PHE A 210 -9.98 11.39 6.09
N ARG A 211 -10.47 10.80 7.18
CA ARG A 211 -9.78 9.76 7.94
C ARG A 211 -10.78 8.66 8.27
N ARG A 212 -10.54 7.43 7.82
CA ARG A 212 -11.51 6.32 7.91
C ARG A 212 -11.98 6.07 9.34
N GLU A 213 -11.08 6.21 10.31
CA GLU A 213 -11.34 6.05 11.74
C GLU A 213 -12.26 7.12 12.34
N LYS A 214 -12.32 8.29 11.71
CA LYS A 214 -13.25 9.37 12.08
C LYS A 214 -14.55 9.29 11.28
N ALA A 215 -14.47 8.75 10.06
CA ALA A 215 -15.61 8.65 9.16
C ALA A 215 -16.62 7.61 9.65
N HIS A 216 -16.16 6.49 10.20
CA HIS A 216 -17.02 5.48 10.83
C HIS A 216 -16.24 4.62 11.82
N TYR A 217 -16.88 4.23 12.95
CA TYR A 217 -16.22 3.47 14.03
C TYR A 217 -15.66 2.12 13.56
N SER A 218 -16.27 1.50 12.53
CA SER A 218 -15.86 0.19 12.04
C SER A 218 -14.57 0.21 11.22
N TYR A 219 -14.12 1.39 10.78
CA TYR A 219 -13.02 1.63 9.84
C TYR A 219 -13.29 1.10 8.41
N LEU A 220 -14.48 0.56 8.15
CA LEU A 220 -14.82 -0.08 6.86
C LEU A 220 -15.36 0.89 5.79
N TYR A 221 -15.52 2.17 6.13
CA TYR A 221 -16.08 3.18 5.23
C TYR A 221 -14.95 4.05 4.69
N PHE A 222 -14.49 3.74 3.49
CA PHE A 222 -13.38 4.38 2.80
C PHE A 222 -13.40 4.03 1.29
N GLY A 223 -12.60 4.73 0.50
CA GLY A 223 -12.21 4.32 -0.84
C GLY A 223 -13.34 4.36 -1.87
N ALA A 224 -13.22 3.48 -2.86
CA ALA A 224 -14.16 3.34 -3.95
C ALA A 224 -14.42 1.86 -4.29
N SER A 225 -15.58 1.63 -4.89
CA SER A 225 -15.94 0.36 -5.50
C SER A 225 -15.07 0.07 -6.73
N LEU A 226 -14.92 -1.21 -7.09
CA LEU A 226 -14.18 -1.60 -8.30
C LEU A 226 -14.77 -0.98 -9.59
N PRO A 227 -16.10 -0.93 -9.82
CA PRO A 227 -16.66 -0.28 -11.01
C PRO A 227 -16.26 1.19 -11.14
N ALA A 228 -16.23 1.96 -10.05
CA ALA A 228 -15.82 3.37 -10.09
C ALA A 228 -14.37 3.52 -10.54
N LEU A 229 -13.48 2.63 -10.08
CA LEU A 229 -12.08 2.62 -10.49
C LEU A 229 -11.91 2.18 -11.94
N CYS A 230 -12.65 1.17 -12.40
CA CYS A 230 -12.64 0.73 -13.79
C CYS A 230 -13.12 1.84 -14.75
N ASP A 231 -14.18 2.57 -14.40
CA ASP A 231 -14.67 3.68 -15.21
C ASP A 231 -13.59 4.79 -15.31
N LEU A 232 -12.98 5.16 -14.17
CA LEU A 232 -11.89 6.14 -14.16
C LEU A 232 -10.64 5.65 -14.93
N ALA A 233 -10.32 4.36 -14.84
CA ALA A 233 -9.23 3.75 -15.59
C ALA A 233 -9.45 3.91 -17.10
N ILE A 234 -10.68 3.66 -17.59
CA ILE A 234 -11.05 3.81 -18.99
C ILE A 234 -10.86 5.25 -19.45
N GLU A 235 -11.34 6.23 -18.66
CA GLU A 235 -11.16 7.67 -18.94
C GLU A 235 -9.69 8.06 -19.04
N LYS A 236 -8.83 7.48 -18.19
CA LYS A 236 -7.39 7.77 -18.15
C LYS A 236 -6.55 6.91 -19.11
N GLY A 237 -7.19 6.06 -19.93
CA GLY A 237 -6.53 5.26 -20.97
C GLY A 237 -5.92 3.93 -20.50
N TYR A 238 -6.43 3.36 -19.41
CA TYR A 238 -5.99 2.08 -18.86
C TYR A 238 -7.01 0.96 -19.10
N ALA A 239 -6.55 -0.27 -19.05
CA ALA A 239 -7.34 -1.49 -19.01
C ALA A 239 -7.17 -2.15 -17.62
N PHE A 240 -8.28 -2.67 -17.09
CA PHE A 240 -8.29 -3.47 -15.88
C PHE A 240 -7.76 -4.88 -16.16
N VAL A 241 -6.84 -5.38 -15.33
CA VAL A 241 -6.23 -6.71 -15.51
C VAL A 241 -6.45 -7.65 -14.31
N GLY A 242 -7.24 -7.22 -13.32
CA GLY A 242 -7.71 -8.04 -12.20
C GLY A 242 -7.41 -7.43 -10.83
N CYS A 243 -7.81 -8.14 -9.77
CA CYS A 243 -7.51 -7.83 -8.37
C CYS A 243 -6.69 -8.94 -7.70
N ASN A 244 -6.02 -8.60 -6.60
CA ASN A 244 -5.33 -9.60 -5.77
C ASN A 244 -6.36 -10.50 -5.05
N GLN A 245 -5.94 -11.69 -4.64
CA GLN A 245 -6.80 -12.66 -3.94
C GLN A 245 -7.29 -12.16 -2.58
N ALA A 246 -6.59 -11.20 -1.98
CA ALA A 246 -7.01 -10.57 -0.72
C ALA A 246 -8.22 -9.63 -0.90
N GLY A 247 -8.43 -9.11 -2.11
CA GLY A 247 -9.56 -8.25 -2.44
C GLY A 247 -9.43 -6.81 -1.97
N ASN A 248 -8.21 -6.29 -1.84
CA ASN A 248 -7.97 -4.88 -1.51
C ASN A 248 -7.33 -4.08 -2.66
N ASN A 249 -6.54 -4.70 -3.56
CA ASN A 249 -5.87 -3.98 -4.63
C ASN A 249 -6.38 -4.38 -6.02
N ALA A 250 -6.64 -3.37 -6.85
CA ALA A 250 -6.98 -3.50 -8.26
C ALA A 250 -5.82 -3.04 -9.15
N TYR A 251 -5.59 -3.75 -10.25
CA TYR A 251 -4.46 -3.52 -11.15
C TYR A 251 -4.94 -3.04 -12.52
N PHE A 252 -4.31 -1.96 -12.99
CA PHE A 252 -4.60 -1.34 -14.28
C PHE A 252 -3.33 -1.14 -15.07
N VAL A 253 -3.39 -1.35 -16.38
CA VAL A 253 -2.25 -1.23 -17.31
C VAL A 253 -2.63 -0.31 -18.47
N LYS A 254 -1.71 0.51 -18.95
CA LYS A 254 -1.94 1.31 -20.17
C LYS A 254 -2.38 0.42 -21.32
N LYS A 255 -3.47 0.78 -22.01
CA LYS A 255 -4.11 -0.08 -23.03
C LYS A 255 -3.12 -0.54 -24.11
N GLU A 256 -2.27 0.38 -24.56
CA GLU A 256 -1.25 0.15 -25.57
C GLU A 256 -0.07 -0.72 -25.09
N LYS A 257 0.00 -1.04 -23.78
CA LYS A 257 1.04 -1.85 -23.15
C LYS A 257 0.55 -3.17 -22.57
N LEU A 258 -0.68 -3.60 -22.90
CA LEU A 258 -1.20 -4.88 -22.44
C LEU A 258 -0.29 -6.05 -22.83
N ASN A 259 0.33 -6.02 -24.03
CA ASN A 259 1.34 -7.01 -24.46
C ASN A 259 0.92 -8.47 -24.22
N GLY A 260 -0.34 -8.80 -24.53
CA GLY A 260 -0.89 -10.14 -24.34
C GLY A 260 -1.59 -10.38 -22.99
N LEU A 261 -1.55 -9.44 -22.06
CA LEU A 261 -2.39 -9.47 -20.86
C LEU A 261 -3.87 -9.35 -21.25
N PRO A 262 -4.75 -10.20 -20.70
CA PRO A 262 -6.18 -10.06 -20.90
C PRO A 262 -6.69 -8.81 -20.15
N ALA A 263 -7.47 -7.98 -20.84
CA ALA A 263 -8.30 -6.99 -20.17
C ALA A 263 -9.55 -7.69 -19.62
N LEU A 264 -9.88 -7.47 -18.36
CA LEU A 264 -11.00 -8.10 -17.68
C LEU A 264 -12.16 -7.12 -17.51
N SER A 265 -13.37 -7.66 -17.44
CA SER A 265 -14.53 -6.95 -16.89
C SER A 265 -14.47 -6.91 -15.36
N VAL A 266 -15.32 -6.07 -14.75
CA VAL A 266 -15.49 -6.05 -13.28
C VAL A 266 -15.91 -7.42 -12.77
N GLU A 267 -16.87 -8.08 -13.43
CA GLU A 267 -17.40 -9.37 -13.00
C GLU A 267 -16.33 -10.47 -12.98
N GLU A 268 -15.45 -10.49 -14.00
CA GLU A 268 -14.37 -11.49 -14.10
C GLU A 268 -13.25 -11.26 -13.09
N GLY A 269 -12.91 -10.00 -12.78
CA GLY A 269 -11.75 -9.67 -11.96
C GLY A 269 -12.05 -9.29 -10.51
N TYR A 270 -13.33 -9.11 -10.14
CA TYR A 270 -13.72 -8.71 -8.79
C TYR A 270 -13.42 -9.80 -7.75
N VAL A 271 -12.86 -9.39 -6.62
CA VAL A 271 -12.59 -10.28 -5.48
C VAL A 271 -13.19 -9.68 -4.22
N TYR A 272 -14.11 -10.41 -3.59
CA TYR A 272 -14.61 -9.98 -2.28
C TYR A 272 -13.58 -10.28 -1.19
N SER A 273 -13.19 -9.26 -0.42
CA SER A 273 -12.20 -9.40 0.64
C SER A 273 -12.64 -10.38 1.71
N ARG A 274 -11.66 -10.98 2.41
CA ARG A 274 -11.90 -11.87 3.58
C ARG A 274 -11.15 -11.42 4.84
N PHE A 275 -10.38 -10.34 4.77
CA PHE A 275 -9.72 -9.78 5.95
C PHE A 275 -10.75 -9.09 6.85
N ARG A 276 -10.53 -9.15 8.16
CA ARG A 276 -11.54 -8.81 9.17
C ARG A 276 -11.01 -7.75 10.13
N GLU A 277 -10.79 -6.55 9.58
CA GLU A 277 -10.21 -5.41 10.29
C GLU A 277 -11.25 -4.56 11.06
N ASN A 278 -12.51 -4.96 11.02
CA ASN A 278 -13.62 -4.17 11.55
C ASN A 278 -13.58 -4.06 13.08
N ARG A 279 -14.04 -2.92 13.58
CA ARG A 279 -14.05 -2.59 15.02
C ARG A 279 -15.45 -2.29 15.55
N ASN A 280 -15.63 -2.42 16.87
CA ASN A 280 -16.79 -1.86 17.59
C ASN A 280 -16.56 -0.38 17.93
N GLN A 281 -17.55 0.23 18.60
CA GLN A 281 -17.52 1.63 19.02
C GLN A 281 -16.41 1.92 20.04
N GLU A 282 -15.94 0.91 20.78
CA GLU A 282 -14.81 1.01 21.69
C GLU A 282 -13.44 0.87 20.99
N GLY A 283 -13.42 0.68 19.67
CA GLY A 283 -12.21 0.53 18.86
C GLY A 283 -11.56 -0.86 18.93
N VAL A 284 -12.23 -1.84 19.51
CA VAL A 284 -11.77 -3.24 19.61
C VAL A 284 -12.14 -3.99 18.34
N MET A 285 -11.22 -4.80 17.81
CA MET A 285 -11.50 -5.64 16.63
C MET A 285 -12.57 -6.69 16.93
N CYS A 286 -13.57 -6.80 16.05
CA CYS A 286 -14.71 -7.71 16.20
C CYS A 286 -14.66 -8.92 15.26
N PHE A 287 -13.80 -8.89 14.25
CA PHE A 287 -13.56 -10.00 13.31
C PHE A 287 -14.84 -10.53 12.63
N LEU A 288 -15.78 -9.64 12.30
CA LEU A 288 -16.96 -9.99 11.52
C LEU A 288 -16.56 -10.41 10.11
N ASP A 289 -17.37 -11.23 9.46
CA ASP A 289 -17.06 -11.78 8.13
C ASP A 289 -18.24 -11.62 7.16
N GLY A 290 -17.97 -11.82 5.86
CA GLY A 290 -19.03 -11.89 4.85
C GLY A 290 -19.91 -10.63 4.82
N ALA A 291 -21.22 -10.85 4.84
CA ALA A 291 -22.24 -9.80 4.79
C ALA A 291 -22.36 -8.99 6.09
N GLU A 292 -21.91 -9.53 7.23
CA GLU A 292 -21.96 -8.81 8.52
C GLU A 292 -21.09 -7.56 8.50
N ARG A 293 -20.00 -7.56 7.72
CA ARG A 293 -19.14 -6.39 7.52
C ARG A 293 -19.85 -5.29 6.74
N SER A 294 -20.50 -5.64 5.62
CA SER A 294 -21.25 -4.66 4.81
C SER A 294 -22.41 -4.05 5.59
N ALA A 295 -23.08 -4.84 6.45
CA ALA A 295 -24.16 -4.35 7.30
C ALA A 295 -23.71 -3.24 8.28
N LEU A 296 -22.42 -3.17 8.65
CA LEU A 296 -21.92 -2.10 9.52
C LEU A 296 -21.89 -0.72 8.85
N ILE A 297 -21.85 -0.67 7.52
CA ILE A 297 -21.70 0.57 6.74
C ILE A 297 -22.92 0.85 5.85
N GLU A 298 -23.95 0.02 5.96
CA GLU A 298 -25.24 0.22 5.28
C GLU A 298 -25.84 1.59 5.67
N GLY A 299 -26.40 2.29 4.68
CA GLY A 299 -26.99 3.61 4.87
C GLY A 299 -25.99 4.77 5.01
N LEU A 300 -24.68 4.52 4.93
CA LEU A 300 -23.70 5.61 4.85
C LEU A 300 -23.72 6.28 3.47
N PRO A 301 -23.53 7.61 3.40
CA PRO A 301 -23.60 8.34 2.13
C PRO A 301 -22.44 7.98 1.21
N VAL A 302 -22.68 7.91 -0.09
CA VAL A 302 -21.67 7.65 -1.12
C VAL A 302 -21.97 8.49 -2.36
N ILE A 303 -20.99 8.70 -3.21
CA ILE A 303 -21.18 9.34 -4.51
C ILE A 303 -21.20 8.27 -5.59
N ASN A 304 -22.26 8.25 -6.41
CA ASN A 304 -22.25 7.52 -7.66
C ASN A 304 -21.46 8.31 -8.70
N THR A 305 -20.31 7.76 -9.09
CA THR A 305 -19.34 8.42 -9.97
C THR A 305 -19.84 8.59 -11.41
N ARG A 306 -20.84 7.82 -11.84
CA ARG A 306 -21.46 7.94 -13.18
C ARG A 306 -22.50 9.05 -13.24
N THR A 307 -23.26 9.25 -12.17
CA THR A 307 -24.35 10.25 -12.12
C THR A 307 -23.95 11.53 -11.39
N ASN A 308 -22.83 11.50 -10.65
CA ASN A 308 -22.37 12.53 -9.74
C ASN A 308 -23.44 12.95 -8.71
N ARG A 309 -24.22 11.98 -8.23
CA ARG A 309 -25.26 12.17 -7.20
C ARG A 309 -24.91 11.39 -5.94
N GLU A 310 -25.36 11.92 -4.80
CA GLU A 310 -25.33 11.19 -3.54
C GLU A 310 -26.31 10.02 -3.58
N GLU A 311 -25.84 8.87 -3.12
CA GLU A 311 -26.56 7.62 -2.88
C GLU A 311 -26.20 7.11 -1.48
N TYR A 312 -26.74 5.96 -1.09
CA TYR A 312 -26.43 5.30 0.18
C TYR A 312 -26.02 3.84 -0.08
N LEU A 313 -25.09 3.34 0.73
CA LEU A 313 -24.65 1.94 0.69
C LEU A 313 -25.81 1.00 1.01
#